data_AF-A0A2T2WUP4-F1
#
_entry.id   AF-A0A2T2WUP4-F1
#
_cell.length_a   1.000
_cell.length_b   1.000
_cell.length_c   1.000
_cell.angle_alpha   90.00
_cell.angle_beta   90.00
_cell.angle_gamma   90.00
#
_symmetry.space_group_name_H-M   'P 1'
#
loop_
_entity.id
_entity.type
_entity.pdbx_description
1 polymer ?
#
loop_
_entity_poly.entity_id
_entity_poly.type
_entity_poly.pdbx_seq_one_letter_code
_entity_poly.pdbx_strand_id
1 'polypeptide(L)'
;ASRDYGGNDRNAWRTVTPEHNRLVEAILRSPLHIIATMRSRVEYVAEPDEHGKTVIRRIGLKPMQQDGLDFEFDIVGDLDQAHTLTITKTHCSALSRAVIPEPGADLARTLKAWLTEGADPTMTEDQVKTLWELGKAQGLSVGDLMTLINQTLHTAYRTPREVTQAQFPQILTALQARQTHTVESAQAATA
;
A
#
# COMPACT_ATOMS: atom_id res chain seq x y z
N ALA A 1 19.18 -31.18 -1.73
CA ALA A 1 18.83 -30.45 -2.98
C ALA A 1 19.47 -31.19 -4.15
N SER A 2 18.72 -31.99 -4.89
CA SER A 2 19.21 -32.64 -6.13
C SER A 2 18.99 -31.70 -7.31
N ARG A 3 20.04 -31.51 -8.12
CA ARG A 3 20.03 -30.70 -9.33
C ARG A 3 19.62 -31.60 -10.50
N ASP A 4 18.39 -31.46 -10.98
CA ASP A 4 17.95 -32.04 -12.25
C ASP A 4 18.13 -31.01 -13.37
N TYR A 5 19.34 -30.96 -13.93
CA TYR A 5 19.60 -30.32 -15.22
C TYR A 5 19.34 -31.36 -16.33
N GLY A 6 18.13 -31.37 -16.89
CA GLY A 6 17.84 -32.20 -18.06
C GLY A 6 16.36 -32.26 -18.47
N GLY A 7 15.99 -31.44 -19.46
CA GLY A 7 14.96 -31.79 -20.46
C GLY A 7 13.49 -31.84 -20.03
N ASN A 8 12.84 -30.68 -19.99
CA ASN A 8 11.47 -30.34 -20.42
C ASN A 8 10.88 -29.25 -19.50
N ASP A 9 10.43 -28.13 -20.07
CA ASP A 9 9.72 -27.05 -19.36
C ASP A 9 8.57 -27.58 -18.48
N ARG A 10 7.88 -28.65 -18.91
CA ARG A 10 6.81 -29.31 -18.14
C ARG A 10 7.27 -29.89 -16.79
N ASN A 11 8.52 -30.36 -16.68
CA ASN A 11 9.05 -30.92 -15.43
C ASN A 11 9.54 -29.84 -14.47
N ALA A 12 9.98 -28.69 -15.00
CA ALA A 12 10.41 -27.55 -14.19
C ALA A 12 9.24 -26.92 -13.41
N TRP A 13 8.09 -26.71 -14.06
CA TRP A 13 6.90 -26.14 -13.40
C TRP A 13 6.36 -27.00 -12.27
N ARG A 14 6.43 -28.34 -12.37
CA ARG A 14 5.94 -29.23 -11.30
C ARG A 14 6.63 -29.00 -9.96
N THR A 15 7.87 -28.51 -9.99
CA THR A 15 8.66 -28.19 -8.78
C THR A 15 8.46 -26.73 -8.34
N VAL A 16 8.27 -25.81 -9.28
CA VAL A 16 8.18 -24.36 -9.01
C VAL A 16 6.76 -23.90 -8.68
N THR A 17 5.73 -24.50 -9.28
CA THR A 17 4.32 -24.13 -9.09
C THR A 17 3.89 -24.13 -7.62
N PRO A 18 4.27 -25.11 -6.76
CA PRO A 18 3.94 -25.05 -5.34
C PRO A 18 4.48 -23.80 -4.64
N GLU A 19 5.74 -23.42 -4.93
CA GLU A 19 6.34 -22.21 -4.34
C GLU A 19 5.76 -20.93 -4.94
N HIS A 20 5.43 -20.94 -6.23
CA HIS A 20 4.74 -19.84 -6.89
C HIS A 20 3.36 -19.59 -6.26
N ASN A 21 2.57 -20.64 -6.04
CA ASN A 21 1.26 -20.53 -5.40
C ASN A 21 1.40 -19.99 -3.96
N ARG A 22 2.38 -20.44 -3.19
CA ARG A 22 2.66 -19.89 -1.86
C ARG A 22 3.00 -18.40 -1.90
N LEU A 23 3.77 -17.96 -2.89
CA LEU A 23 4.08 -16.55 -3.08
C LEU A 23 2.81 -15.74 -3.37
N VAL A 24 1.97 -16.20 -4.31
CA VAL A 24 0.70 -15.55 -4.65
C VAL A 24 -0.22 -15.49 -3.43
N GLU A 25 -0.37 -16.59 -2.70
CA GLU A 25 -1.16 -16.62 -1.46
C GLU A 25 -0.62 -15.66 -0.40
N ALA A 26 0.69 -15.52 -0.27
CA ALA A 26 1.30 -14.58 0.66
C ALA A 26 1.05 -13.12 0.25
N ILE A 27 1.06 -12.81 -1.05
CA ILE A 27 0.70 -11.50 -1.59
C ILE A 27 -0.77 -11.19 -1.27
N LEU A 28 -1.69 -12.11 -1.59
CA LEU A 28 -3.13 -11.92 -1.39
C LEU A 28 -3.54 -11.78 0.08
N ARG A 29 -2.84 -12.46 0.99
CA ARG A 29 -3.09 -12.38 2.45
C ARG A 29 -2.33 -11.26 3.14
N SER A 30 -1.50 -10.51 2.41
CA SER A 30 -0.71 -9.44 3.00
C SER A 30 -1.61 -8.31 3.51
N PRO A 31 -1.36 -7.76 4.71
CA PRO A 31 -2.05 -6.56 5.19
C PRO A 31 -1.52 -5.28 4.54
N LEU A 32 -0.66 -5.38 3.53
CA LEU A 32 -0.01 -4.26 2.85
C LEU A 32 -0.51 -4.11 1.42
N HIS A 33 -0.48 -2.87 0.92
CA HIS A 33 -0.61 -2.61 -0.51
C HIS A 33 0.69 -2.99 -1.22
N ILE A 34 0.60 -3.87 -2.21
CA ILE A 34 1.75 -4.42 -2.93
C ILE A 34 1.75 -3.87 -4.35
N ILE A 35 2.86 -3.23 -4.74
CA ILE A 35 3.15 -2.86 -6.11
C ILE A 35 4.17 -3.87 -6.65
N ALA A 36 3.76 -4.66 -7.63
CA ALA A 36 4.62 -5.63 -8.29
C ALA A 36 4.99 -5.13 -9.68
N THR A 37 6.24 -5.37 -10.09
CA THR A 37 6.69 -5.14 -11.46
C THR A 37 7.07 -6.47 -12.09
N MET A 38 6.69 -6.63 -13.35
CA MET A 38 6.98 -7.84 -14.10
C MET A 38 7.48 -7.47 -15.49
N ARG A 39 8.43 -8.26 -15.98
CA ARG A 39 8.96 -8.10 -17.33
C ARG A 39 7.94 -8.66 -18.33
N SER A 40 7.51 -7.85 -19.27
CA SER A 40 6.77 -8.31 -20.45
C SER A 40 7.69 -9.07 -21.40
N ARG A 41 7.18 -10.15 -22.00
CA ARG A 41 7.88 -10.75 -23.15
C ARG A 41 7.82 -9.74 -24.29
N VAL A 42 8.92 -9.64 -25.03
CA VAL A 42 9.08 -8.63 -26.07
C VAL A 42 9.09 -9.35 -27.41
N GLU A 43 8.18 -8.97 -28.31
CA GLU A 43 8.25 -9.37 -29.71
C GLU A 43 8.38 -8.15 -30.62
N TYR A 44 9.07 -8.33 -31.74
CA TYR A 44 9.25 -7.30 -32.76
C TYR A 44 8.35 -7.67 -33.93
N VAL A 45 7.37 -6.82 -34.22
CA VAL A 45 6.45 -7.00 -35.35
C VAL A 45 6.79 -5.97 -36.42
N ALA A 46 6.88 -6.41 -37.66
CA ALA A 46 7.07 -5.55 -38.81
C ALA A 46 5.68 -5.11 -39.31
N GLU A 47 5.34 -3.84 -39.13
CA GLU A 47 4.09 -3.25 -39.63
C GLU A 47 4.39 -2.19 -40.70
N PRO A 48 3.62 -2.11 -41.79
CA PRO A 48 3.72 -1.00 -42.73
C PRO A 48 3.22 0.30 -42.08
N ASP A 49 3.96 1.39 -42.23
CA ASP A 49 3.50 2.73 -41.85
C ASP A 49 2.45 3.27 -42.84
N GLU A 50 1.87 4.43 -42.52
CA GLU A 50 0.86 5.10 -43.36
C GLU A 50 1.35 5.44 -44.78
N HIS A 51 2.67 5.38 -45.02
CA HIS A 51 3.33 5.63 -46.29
C HIS A 51 3.86 4.34 -46.95
N GLY A 52 3.50 3.16 -46.43
CA GLY A 52 3.87 1.84 -46.97
C GLY A 52 5.28 1.36 -46.64
N LYS A 53 6.03 2.05 -45.77
CA LYS A 53 7.36 1.65 -45.33
C LYS A 53 7.26 0.73 -44.11
N THR A 54 7.97 -0.41 -44.14
CA THR A 54 7.99 -1.34 -43.01
C THR A 54 8.72 -0.72 -41.81
N VAL A 55 8.00 -0.52 -40.72
CA VAL A 55 8.53 -0.09 -39.42
C VAL A 55 8.49 -1.29 -38.47
N ILE A 56 9.61 -1.57 -37.82
CA ILE A 56 9.70 -2.61 -36.80
C ILE A 56 9.19 -2.01 -35.48
N ARG A 57 7.99 -2.40 -35.06
CA ARG A 57 7.41 -2.00 -33.77
C ARG A 57 7.63 -3.09 -32.74
N ARG A 58 8.14 -2.71 -31.58
CA ARG A 58 8.28 -3.62 -30.44
C ARG A 58 6.95 -3.66 -29.70
N ILE A 59 6.33 -4.83 -29.62
CA ILE A 59 5.07 -5.04 -28.92
C ILE A 59 5.37 -5.77 -27.61
N GLY A 60 4.87 -5.22 -26.50
CA GLY A 60 4.85 -5.90 -25.21
C GLY A 60 3.79 -7.00 -25.24
N LEU A 61 4.22 -8.24 -25.00
CA LEU A 61 3.33 -9.39 -24.84
C LEU A 61 3.11 -9.69 -23.35
N LYS A 62 2.36 -10.77 -23.10
CA LYS A 62 2.12 -11.33 -21.77
C LYS A 62 3.37 -11.31 -20.88
N PRO A 63 3.18 -11.11 -19.55
CA PRO A 63 4.27 -11.16 -18.60
C PRO A 63 5.00 -12.50 -18.65
N MET A 64 6.32 -12.47 -18.43
CA MET A 64 7.16 -13.68 -18.31
C MET A 64 6.93 -14.36 -16.95
N GLN A 65 5.69 -14.81 -16.70
CA GLN A 65 5.23 -15.45 -15.48
C GLN A 65 4.27 -16.59 -15.83
N GLN A 66 3.80 -17.33 -14.80
CA GLN A 66 2.75 -18.32 -14.99
C GLN A 66 1.47 -17.63 -15.49
N ASP A 67 0.83 -18.21 -16.50
CA ASP A 67 -0.47 -17.73 -16.99
C ASP A 67 -1.47 -17.66 -15.82
N GLY A 68 -2.16 -16.52 -15.69
CA GLY A 68 -3.17 -16.32 -14.65
C GLY A 68 -2.76 -15.35 -13.54
N LEU A 69 -1.47 -15.03 -13.38
CA LEU A 69 -0.99 -14.19 -12.28
C LEU A 69 -1.58 -12.76 -12.31
N ASP A 70 -1.80 -12.22 -13.50
CA ASP A 70 -2.45 -10.93 -13.74
C ASP A 70 -3.91 -10.88 -13.23
N PHE A 71 -4.58 -12.03 -13.14
CA PHE A 71 -5.92 -12.12 -12.57
C PHE A 71 -5.95 -11.92 -11.05
N GLU A 72 -4.83 -12.09 -10.36
CA GLU A 72 -4.74 -11.97 -8.90
C GLU A 72 -4.55 -10.52 -8.42
N PHE A 73 -4.24 -9.58 -9.32
CA PHE A 73 -4.06 -8.16 -8.99
C PHE A 73 -5.30 -7.34 -9.27
N ASP A 74 -5.63 -6.38 -8.41
CA ASP A 74 -6.76 -5.46 -8.64
C ASP A 74 -6.54 -4.54 -9.84
N ILE A 75 -5.29 -4.15 -10.11
CA ILE A 75 -4.91 -3.22 -11.16
C ILE A 75 -3.70 -3.78 -11.90
N VAL A 76 -3.82 -3.85 -13.23
CA VAL A 76 -2.75 -4.28 -14.13
C VAL A 76 -2.66 -3.26 -15.26
N GLY A 77 -1.43 -2.91 -15.63
CA GLY A 77 -1.17 -2.03 -16.75
C GLY A 77 0.20 -2.28 -17.36
N ASP A 78 0.32 -1.87 -18.61
CA ASP A 78 1.54 -1.97 -19.41
C ASP A 78 2.25 -0.63 -19.43
N LEU A 79 3.50 -0.60 -18.96
CA LEU A 79 4.38 0.56 -19.05
C LEU A 79 5.27 0.43 -20.30
N ASP A 80 5.12 1.35 -21.24
CA ASP A 80 5.90 1.34 -22.47
C ASP A 80 7.27 2.05 -22.34
N GLN A 81 8.03 2.07 -23.44
CA GLN A 81 9.35 2.72 -23.46
C GLN A 81 9.30 4.25 -23.36
N ALA A 82 8.16 4.85 -23.69
CA ALA A 82 7.92 6.28 -23.54
C ALA A 82 7.39 6.61 -22.13
N HIS A 83 7.53 5.66 -21.17
CA HIS A 83 7.06 5.78 -19.80
C HIS A 83 5.55 6.04 -19.71
N THR A 84 4.79 5.58 -20.69
CA THR A 84 3.32 5.67 -20.67
C THR A 84 2.73 4.39 -20.12
N LEU A 85 1.99 4.52 -19.02
CA LEU A 85 1.25 3.43 -18.38
C LEU A 85 -0.15 3.34 -18.98
N THR A 86 -0.47 2.22 -19.59
CA THR A 86 -1.82 1.91 -20.08
C THR A 86 -2.47 0.86 -19.19
N ILE A 87 -3.59 1.21 -18.56
CA ILE A 87 -4.32 0.29 -17.68
C ILE A 87 -5.11 -0.72 -18.51
N THR A 88 -4.83 -2.01 -18.31
CA THR A 88 -5.46 -3.13 -19.04
C THR A 88 -6.52 -3.85 -18.20
N LYS A 89 -6.37 -3.86 -16.88
CA LYS A 89 -7.35 -4.36 -15.91
C LYS A 89 -7.37 -3.44 -14.69
N THR A 90 -8.55 -3.14 -14.16
CA THR A 90 -8.68 -2.36 -12.93
C THR A 90 -10.01 -2.60 -12.24
N HIS A 91 -9.99 -2.74 -10.91
CA HIS A 91 -11.17 -2.61 -10.05
C HIS A 91 -11.39 -1.17 -9.56
N CYS A 92 -10.41 -0.28 -9.74
CA CYS A 92 -10.52 1.15 -9.48
C CYS A 92 -11.20 1.84 -10.67
N SER A 93 -12.43 2.33 -10.46
CA SER A 93 -13.24 2.99 -11.49
C SER A 93 -12.56 4.25 -12.04
N ALA A 94 -11.84 4.99 -11.20
CA ALA A 94 -11.10 6.20 -11.58
C ALA A 94 -9.95 5.94 -12.57
N LEU A 95 -9.49 4.70 -12.68
CA LEU A 95 -8.41 4.30 -13.58
C LEU A 95 -8.90 3.53 -14.81
N SER A 96 -10.22 3.44 -15.00
CA SER A 96 -10.81 2.72 -16.14
C SER A 96 -10.35 3.32 -17.46
N ARG A 97 -9.70 2.49 -18.29
CA ARG A 97 -9.13 2.86 -19.61
C ARG A 97 -8.10 4.00 -19.53
N ALA A 98 -7.47 4.21 -18.39
CA ALA A 98 -6.52 5.27 -18.21
C ALA A 98 -5.22 5.02 -19.00
N VAL A 99 -4.72 6.09 -19.62
CA VAL A 99 -3.40 6.15 -20.28
C VAL A 99 -2.66 7.32 -19.65
N ILE A 100 -1.58 7.01 -18.94
CA ILE A 100 -0.91 7.95 -18.03
C ILE A 100 0.55 8.07 -18.46
N PRO A 101 0.96 9.16 -19.12
CA PRO A 101 2.37 9.43 -19.37
C PRO A 101 3.09 9.77 -18.06
N GLU A 102 4.28 9.21 -17.88
CA GLU A 102 5.14 9.44 -16.71
C GLU A 102 4.38 9.32 -15.37
N PRO A 103 3.80 8.14 -15.08
CA PRO A 103 2.96 7.96 -13.89
C PRO A 103 3.73 8.29 -12.61
N GLY A 104 3.18 9.22 -11.82
CA GLY A 104 3.83 9.77 -10.64
C GLY A 104 2.88 10.01 -9.47
N ALA A 105 3.09 11.13 -8.78
CA ALA A 105 2.37 11.45 -7.54
C ALA A 105 0.84 11.52 -7.69
N ASP A 106 0.34 11.92 -8.86
CA ASP A 106 -1.11 11.95 -9.13
C ASP A 106 -1.73 10.56 -9.13
N LEU A 107 -1.12 9.60 -9.81
CA LEU A 107 -1.58 8.20 -9.78
C LEU A 107 -1.55 7.66 -8.35
N ALA A 108 -0.48 7.93 -7.60
CA ALA A 108 -0.37 7.51 -6.20
C ALA A 108 -1.48 8.11 -5.32
N ARG A 109 -1.85 9.38 -5.54
CA ARG A 109 -2.98 10.02 -4.85
C ARG A 109 -4.31 9.36 -5.18
N THR A 110 -4.57 9.08 -6.46
CA THR A 110 -5.79 8.38 -6.90
C THR A 110 -5.88 6.99 -6.27
N LEU A 111 -4.80 6.22 -6.32
CA LEU A 111 -4.75 4.89 -5.71
C LEU A 111 -4.97 4.95 -4.21
N LYS A 112 -4.28 5.86 -3.51
CA LYS A 112 -4.45 6.04 -2.07
C LYS A 112 -5.90 6.38 -1.72
N ALA A 113 -6.51 7.33 -2.42
CA ALA A 113 -7.89 7.73 -2.17
C ALA A 113 -8.86 6.56 -2.33
N TRP A 114 -8.73 5.79 -3.40
CA TRP A 114 -9.53 4.59 -3.66
C TRP A 114 -9.31 3.49 -2.60
N LEU A 115 -8.07 3.19 -2.24
CA LEU A 115 -7.74 2.17 -1.24
C LEU A 115 -8.18 2.54 0.18
N THR A 116 -8.35 3.84 0.47
CA THR A 116 -8.87 4.33 1.75
C THR A 116 -10.36 4.67 1.71
N GLU A 117 -11.03 4.46 0.58
CA GLU A 117 -12.45 4.76 0.44
C GLU A 117 -13.28 3.90 1.42
N GLY A 118 -14.13 4.55 2.21
CA GLY A 118 -14.94 3.89 3.24
C GLY A 118 -14.21 3.64 4.58
N ALA A 119 -12.91 3.95 4.68
CA ALA A 119 -12.22 3.99 5.97
C ALA A 119 -12.48 5.31 6.70
N ASP A 120 -12.58 5.24 8.03
CA ASP A 120 -12.66 6.46 8.84
C ASP A 120 -11.39 7.30 8.66
N PRO A 121 -11.52 8.63 8.49
CA PRO A 121 -10.36 9.48 8.29
C PRO A 121 -9.45 9.42 9.52
N THR A 122 -8.17 9.12 9.29
CA THR A 122 -7.14 9.16 10.33
C THR A 122 -6.84 10.60 10.74
N MET A 123 -6.25 10.77 11.93
CA MET A 123 -5.82 12.09 12.43
C MET A 123 -4.99 12.87 11.41
N THR A 124 -5.20 14.19 11.37
CA THR A 124 -4.36 15.11 10.58
C THR A 124 -2.96 15.25 11.19
N GLU A 125 -1.99 15.72 10.41
CA GLU A 125 -0.62 15.93 10.92
C GLU A 125 -0.60 16.90 12.12
N ASP A 126 -1.42 17.95 12.07
CA ASP A 126 -1.56 18.90 13.17
C ASP A 126 -2.11 18.24 14.44
N GLN A 127 -3.14 17.41 14.31
CA GLN A 127 -3.71 16.67 15.44
C GLN A 127 -2.68 15.70 16.06
N VAL A 128 -1.90 15.00 15.22
CA VAL A 128 -0.81 14.12 15.68
C VAL A 128 0.24 14.93 16.43
N LYS A 129 0.62 16.10 15.92
CA LYS A 129 1.58 16.99 16.57
C LYS A 129 1.07 17.49 17.92
N THR A 130 -0.19 17.96 18.00
CA THR A 130 -0.81 18.39 19.26
C THR A 130 -0.83 17.26 20.28
N LEU A 131 -1.18 16.04 19.87
CA LEU A 131 -1.18 14.87 20.74
C LEU A 131 0.22 14.61 21.34
N TRP A 132 1.25 14.69 20.50
CA TRP A 132 2.64 14.53 20.89
C TRP A 132 3.11 15.60 21.87
N GLU A 133 2.78 16.86 21.60
CA GLU A 133 3.15 17.99 22.46
C GLU A 133 2.51 17.88 23.85
N LEU A 134 1.23 17.50 23.90
CA LEU A 134 0.51 17.27 25.16
C LEU A 134 1.07 16.07 25.94
N GLY A 135 1.32 14.95 25.26
CA GLY A 135 1.93 13.77 25.90
C GLY A 135 3.31 14.10 26.48
N LYS A 136 4.13 14.82 25.71
CA LYS A 136 5.46 15.26 26.14
C LYS A 136 5.41 16.24 27.31
N ALA A 137 4.46 17.19 27.31
CA ALA A 137 4.25 18.12 28.42
C ALA A 137 3.89 17.41 29.74
N GLN A 138 3.32 16.21 29.65
CA GLN A 138 3.02 15.33 30.79
C GLN A 138 4.12 14.30 31.09
N GLY A 139 5.27 14.39 30.41
CA GLY A 139 6.40 13.47 30.61
C GLY A 139 6.17 12.05 30.11
N LEU A 140 5.15 11.81 29.28
CA LEU A 140 4.84 10.49 28.76
C LEU A 140 5.87 10.07 27.69
N SER A 141 6.34 8.82 27.79
CA SER A 141 7.08 8.21 26.70
C SER A 141 6.15 7.84 25.54
N VAL A 142 6.73 7.52 24.38
CA VAL A 142 5.99 7.01 23.21
C VAL A 142 5.12 5.80 23.57
N GLY A 143 5.69 4.87 24.35
CA GLY A 143 5.01 3.65 24.76
C GLY A 143 3.86 3.90 25.74
N ASP A 144 4.04 4.84 26.67
CA ASP A 144 3.01 5.19 27.65
C ASP A 144 1.84 5.91 26.98
N LEU A 145 2.14 6.81 26.04
CA LEU A 145 1.12 7.47 25.23
C LEU A 145 0.31 6.45 24.42
N MET A 146 0.97 5.48 23.78
CA MET A 146 0.28 4.40 23.07
C MET A 146 -0.55 3.51 24.00
N THR A 147 -0.05 3.22 25.19
CA THR A 147 -0.78 2.46 26.20
C THR A 147 -2.04 3.20 26.64
N LEU A 148 -1.94 4.51 26.87
CA LEU A 148 -3.09 5.36 27.18
C LEU A 148 -4.12 5.33 26.05
N ILE A 149 -3.69 5.55 24.80
CA ILE A 149 -4.58 5.56 23.62
C ILE A 149 -5.36 4.25 23.52
N ASN A 150 -4.65 3.12 23.56
CA ASN A 150 -5.27 1.79 23.43
C ASN A 150 -6.21 1.49 24.62
N GLN A 151 -5.88 1.94 25.82
CA GLN A 151 -6.76 1.81 27.00
C GLN A 151 -8.01 2.68 26.89
N THR A 152 -7.88 3.94 26.45
CA THR A 152 -8.99 4.89 26.32
C THR A 152 -9.96 4.49 25.22
N LEU A 153 -9.44 4.02 24.08
CA LEU A 153 -10.25 3.68 22.91
C LEU A 153 -10.68 2.21 22.89
N HIS A 154 -10.17 1.39 23.81
CA HIS A 154 -10.36 -0.07 23.81
C HIS A 154 -9.91 -0.72 22.49
N THR A 155 -8.77 -0.26 21.95
CA THR A 155 -8.20 -0.71 20.68
C THR A 155 -6.83 -1.36 20.87
N ALA A 156 -6.29 -1.92 19.79
CA ALA A 156 -4.95 -2.52 19.74
C ALA A 156 -4.10 -1.87 18.65
N TYR A 157 -4.13 -0.54 18.56
CA TYR A 157 -3.34 0.20 17.58
C TYR A 157 -1.85 0.02 17.82
N ARG A 158 -1.08 -0.11 16.73
CA ARG A 158 0.38 -0.20 16.78
C ARG A 158 1.05 1.16 16.66
N THR A 159 0.38 2.11 15.98
CA THR A 159 0.87 3.48 15.79
C THR A 159 -0.21 4.51 16.10
N PRO A 160 0.14 5.71 16.61
CA PRO A 160 -0.83 6.78 16.83
C PRO A 160 -1.57 7.21 15.55
N ARG A 161 -1.01 6.91 14.37
CA ARG A 161 -1.61 7.24 13.07
C ARG A 161 -2.87 6.43 12.74
N GLU A 162 -3.11 5.33 13.43
CA GLU A 162 -4.32 4.52 13.27
C GLU A 162 -5.54 5.15 13.98
N VAL A 163 -5.31 6.13 14.85
CA VAL A 163 -6.39 6.86 15.53
C VAL A 163 -7.17 7.69 14.51
N THR A 164 -8.49 7.56 14.56
CA THR A 164 -9.40 8.31 13.68
C THR A 164 -9.64 9.72 14.20
N GLN A 165 -10.05 10.64 13.31
CA GLN A 165 -10.41 12.01 13.70
C GLN A 165 -11.57 12.03 14.71
N ALA A 166 -12.51 11.08 14.62
CA ALA A 166 -13.63 10.96 15.55
C ALA A 166 -13.20 10.51 16.95
N GLN A 167 -12.12 9.73 17.06
CA GLN A 167 -11.58 9.24 18.33
C GLN A 167 -10.66 10.27 19.02
N PHE A 168 -10.07 11.18 18.25
CA PHE A 168 -9.11 12.16 18.75
C PHE A 168 -9.59 12.99 19.97
N PRO A 169 -10.84 13.52 20.02
CA PRO A 169 -11.33 14.27 21.17
C PRO A 169 -11.39 13.46 22.48
N GLN A 170 -11.61 12.14 22.39
CA GLN A 170 -11.66 11.26 23.56
C GLN A 170 -10.28 11.14 24.20
N ILE A 171 -9.22 11.06 23.38
CA ILE A 171 -7.83 11.01 23.85
C ILE A 171 -7.43 12.35 24.49
N LEU A 172 -7.81 13.47 23.87
CA LEU A 172 -7.54 14.80 24.43
C LEU A 172 -8.17 14.96 25.82
N THR A 173 -9.44 14.56 25.96
CA THR A 173 -10.14 14.58 27.25
C THR A 173 -9.41 13.73 28.29
N ALA A 174 -8.96 12.53 27.93
CA ALA A 174 -8.23 11.64 28.82
C ALA A 174 -6.88 12.25 29.26
N LEU A 175 -6.14 12.86 28.34
CA LEU A 175 -4.88 13.55 28.66
C LEU A 175 -5.11 14.77 29.56
N GLN A 176 -6.14 15.57 29.30
CA GLN A 176 -6.46 16.74 30.12
C GLN A 176 -6.88 16.34 31.54
N ALA A 177 -7.72 15.32 31.69
CA ALA A 177 -8.14 14.82 33.00
C ALA A 177 -6.93 14.38 33.87
N ARG A 178 -5.92 13.75 33.25
CA ARG A 178 -4.67 13.37 33.94
C ARG A 178 -3.85 14.58 34.40
N GLN A 179 -3.82 15.65 33.61
CA GLN A 179 -3.10 16.88 33.95
C GLN A 179 -3.71 17.53 35.20
N THR A 180 -5.04 17.62 35.27
CA THR A 180 -5.74 18.20 36.43
C THR A 180 -5.45 17.42 37.72
N HIS A 181 -5.51 16.09 37.69
CA HIS A 181 -5.19 15.26 38.85
C HIS A 181 -3.73 15.38 39.32
N THR A 182 -2.78 15.55 38.38
CA THR A 182 -1.36 15.70 38.72
C THR A 182 -1.10 17.06 39.39
N VAL A 183 -1.78 18.12 38.95
CA VAL A 183 -1.65 19.46 39.53
C VAL A 183 -2.31 19.54 40.91
N GLU A 184 -3.52 18.99 41.06
CA GLU A 184 -4.23 18.98 42.36
C GLU A 184 -3.48 18.18 43.43
N SER A 185 -2.94 17.01 43.07
CA SER A 185 -2.14 16.19 44.00
C SER A 185 -0.81 16.85 44.39
N ALA A 186 -0.15 17.55 43.46
CA ALA A 186 1.05 18.32 43.76
C ALA A 186 0.77 19.50 44.70
N GLN A 187 -0.34 20.23 44.49
CA GLN A 187 -0.74 21.36 45.35
C GLN A 187 -1.13 20.90 46.76
N ALA A 188 -1.83 19.78 46.89
CA ALA A 188 -2.21 19.20 48.18
C ALA A 188 -1.02 18.70 49.01
N ALA A 189 0.10 18.32 48.38
CA ALA A 189 1.31 17.88 49.07
C ALA A 189 2.20 19.02 49.60
N THR A 190 1.94 20.26 49.14
CA THR A 190 2.67 21.48 49.53
C THR A 190 1.93 22.36 50.54
N ALA A 191 0.70 22.00 50.91
CA ALA A 191 -0.11 22.67 51.94
C ALA A 191 -0.05 21.91 53.27
#